data_AF-A0A2H5B2X3-F1
#
_entry.id   AF-A0A2H5B2X3-F1
#
_cell.length_a   1.000
_cell.length_b   1.000
_cell.length_c   1.000
_cell.angle_alpha   90.00
_cell.angle_beta   90.00
_cell.angle_gamma   90.00
#
_symmetry.space_group_name_H-M   'P 1'
#
loop_
_entity.id
_entity.type
_entity.pdbx_description
1 polymer ?
#
loop_
_entity_poly.entity_id
_entity_poly.type
_entity_poly.pdbx_seq_one_letter_code
_entity_poly.pdbx_strand_id
1 'polypeptide(L)'
;MSHRFRRTALLGAGLAAVLTAGTFLVACGSDDKPAPSGASELSVSGSYIPLPATPGGMGAGYLTVSNSGGGDDELVKVSSPEAKSVTMHRSTGSTMEEVEALPVPAHGSLRLDRGGNHLMIMGWDRNPAVGDQLELDLTFAKGATITVQVPVKPLTYRPGS
;
A
#
# COMPACT_ATOMS: atom_id res chain seq x y z
N MET A 1 -32.85 72.52 53.54
CA MET A 1 -32.54 71.65 54.71
C MET A 1 -32.01 70.32 54.22
N SER A 2 -30.75 70.06 54.55
CA SER A 2 -30.03 68.80 54.41
C SER A 2 -30.65 67.69 55.26
N HIS A 3 -30.74 66.45 54.76
CA HIS A 3 -30.46 65.25 55.56
C HIS A 3 -29.92 64.13 54.66
N ARG A 4 -28.64 63.80 54.88
CA ARG A 4 -27.99 62.55 54.46
C ARG A 4 -28.33 61.47 55.48
N PHE A 5 -28.67 60.24 55.07
CA PHE A 5 -28.46 59.00 55.84
C PHE A 5 -28.54 57.82 54.83
N ARG A 6 -27.42 57.21 54.42
CA ARG A 6 -26.66 56.08 55.02
C ARG A 6 -27.33 54.71 54.88
N ARG A 7 -26.60 53.82 54.17
CA ARG A 7 -26.39 52.36 54.43
C ARG A 7 -27.67 51.51 54.24
N THR A 8 -27.67 50.26 53.81
CA THR A 8 -26.74 49.14 53.97
C THR A 8 -27.17 48.02 53.01
N ALA A 9 -26.33 47.00 52.90
CA ALA A 9 -26.33 45.94 51.91
C ALA A 9 -27.36 44.81 52.16
N LEU A 10 -27.54 44.04 51.07
CA LEU A 10 -27.63 42.57 50.97
C LEU A 10 -28.95 41.83 51.21
N LEU A 11 -29.15 40.90 50.25
CA LEU A 11 -29.83 39.61 50.28
C LEU A 11 -31.33 39.58 49.99
N GLY A 12 -31.65 39.12 48.78
CA GLY A 12 -32.96 38.61 48.40
C GLY A 12 -32.80 37.66 47.22
N ALA A 13 -32.53 36.39 47.50
CA ALA A 13 -32.67 35.32 46.52
C ALA A 13 -34.16 35.09 46.24
N GLY A 14 -34.57 35.25 44.99
CA GLY A 14 -35.94 35.02 44.52
C GLY A 14 -35.92 34.22 43.23
N LEU A 15 -36.27 32.94 43.35
CA LEU A 15 -36.44 31.99 42.26
C LEU A 15 -37.68 32.38 41.44
N ALA A 16 -37.54 32.57 40.12
CA ALA A 16 -38.68 32.61 39.21
C ALA A 16 -38.27 32.08 37.83
N ALA A 17 -38.79 30.89 37.51
CA ALA A 17 -38.64 30.20 36.24
C ALA A 17 -39.38 30.93 35.11
N VAL A 18 -38.74 31.09 33.95
CA VAL A 18 -39.43 31.40 32.69
C VAL A 18 -38.74 30.65 31.55
N LEU A 19 -39.56 29.97 30.75
CA LEU A 19 -39.21 29.12 29.63
C LEU A 19 -38.49 29.88 28.52
N THR A 20 -37.38 29.33 28.01
CA THR A 20 -36.93 29.58 26.63
C THR A 20 -36.46 28.28 25.98
N ALA A 21 -36.90 28.15 24.73
CA ALA A 21 -36.90 26.97 23.89
C ALA A 21 -35.52 26.33 23.69
N GLY A 22 -35.53 25.00 23.65
CA GLY A 22 -34.38 24.19 23.28
C GLY A 22 -34.08 24.27 21.78
N THR A 23 -32.81 24.52 21.48
CA THR A 23 -32.13 24.04 20.28
C THR A 23 -30.73 23.60 20.70
N PHE A 24 -30.62 22.37 21.22
CA PHE A 24 -29.33 21.67 21.26
C PHE A 24 -29.11 21.06 19.87
N LEU A 25 -28.32 21.72 19.03
CA LEU A 25 -27.70 21.08 17.88
C LEU A 25 -26.54 20.22 18.40
N VAL A 26 -26.85 19.01 18.85
CA VAL A 26 -25.83 17.94 18.96
C VAL A 26 -25.60 17.44 17.54
N ALA A 27 -24.66 18.08 16.84
CA ALA A 27 -24.05 17.52 15.64
C ALA A 27 -22.72 16.87 16.05
N CYS A 28 -22.79 15.78 16.80
CA CYS A 28 -21.68 14.84 16.93
C CYS A 28 -21.86 13.76 15.86
N GLY A 29 -21.75 14.16 14.60
CA GLY A 29 -21.45 13.25 13.51
C GLY A 29 -19.94 13.11 13.45
N SER A 30 -19.36 12.35 14.39
CA SER A 30 -18.02 11.83 14.19
C SER A 30 -18.13 10.74 13.14
N ASP A 31 -18.07 11.12 11.87
CA ASP A 31 -17.52 10.25 10.83
C ASP A 31 -16.02 10.10 11.10
N ASP A 32 -15.67 9.50 12.24
CA ASP A 32 -14.34 8.92 12.49
C ASP A 32 -14.25 7.68 11.61
N LYS A 33 -14.16 7.91 10.30
CA LYS A 33 -13.60 6.90 9.40
C LYS A 33 -12.11 6.88 9.76
N PRO A 34 -11.57 5.81 10.36
CA PRO A 34 -10.16 5.78 10.71
C PRO A 34 -9.37 6.04 9.43
N ALA A 35 -8.64 7.16 9.37
CA ALA A 35 -7.59 7.28 8.38
C ALA A 35 -6.62 6.12 8.62
N PRO A 36 -6.15 5.40 7.60
CA PRO A 36 -5.14 4.35 7.78
C PRO A 36 -3.96 4.97 8.52
N SER A 37 -3.85 4.63 9.80
CA SER A 37 -2.94 5.24 10.74
C SER A 37 -1.64 4.42 10.71
N GLY A 38 -0.70 4.83 9.87
CA GLY A 38 0.62 4.22 9.82
C GLY A 38 1.31 4.42 8.47
N ALA A 39 2.64 4.40 8.48
CA ALA A 39 3.42 4.23 7.25
C ALA A 39 3.26 2.79 6.73
N SER A 40 3.54 2.58 5.45
CA SER A 40 3.76 1.23 4.91
C SER A 40 5.09 0.68 5.43
N GLU A 41 5.13 -0.61 5.74
CA GLU A 41 6.36 -1.32 6.13
C GLU A 41 6.51 -2.53 5.22
N LEU A 42 7.26 -2.35 4.14
CA LEU A 42 7.30 -3.29 3.02
C LEU A 42 8.49 -4.25 3.12
N SER A 43 8.25 -5.52 2.83
CA SER A 43 9.29 -6.54 2.70
C SER A 43 9.00 -7.47 1.52
N VAL A 44 10.04 -8.01 0.90
CA VAL A 44 9.92 -8.91 -0.26
C VAL A 44 10.39 -10.31 0.11
N SER A 45 9.65 -11.32 -0.33
CA SER A 45 9.97 -12.73 -0.09
C SER A 45 9.56 -13.63 -1.26
N GLY A 46 10.04 -14.86 -1.25
CA GLY A 46 9.62 -15.91 -2.19
C GLY A 46 9.90 -15.57 -3.66
N SER A 47 10.91 -14.74 -3.94
CA SER A 47 11.22 -14.28 -5.28
C SER A 47 11.85 -15.38 -6.14
N TYR A 48 11.43 -15.46 -7.40
CA TYR A 48 12.06 -16.31 -8.41
C TYR A 48 11.66 -15.90 -9.83
N ILE A 49 12.53 -16.24 -10.78
CA ILE A 49 12.27 -16.14 -12.23
C ILE A 49 12.44 -17.54 -12.80
N PRO A 50 11.41 -18.19 -13.36
CA PRO A 50 11.62 -19.39 -14.16
C PRO A 50 12.42 -19.02 -15.41
N LEU A 51 13.39 -19.87 -15.75
CA LEU A 51 14.16 -19.73 -16.98
C LEU A 51 13.20 -19.55 -18.18
N PRO A 52 13.39 -18.53 -19.03
CA PRO A 52 12.59 -18.35 -20.24
C PRO A 52 12.61 -19.62 -21.12
N ALA A 53 11.47 -19.94 -21.73
CA ALA A 53 11.33 -21.17 -22.54
C ALA A 53 12.20 -21.15 -23.80
N THR A 54 12.51 -19.94 -24.31
CA THR A 54 13.40 -19.74 -25.45
C THR A 54 14.51 -18.75 -25.06
N PRO A 55 15.75 -18.95 -25.54
CA PRO A 55 16.82 -17.96 -25.37
C PRO A 55 16.41 -16.59 -25.92
N GLY A 56 16.61 -15.54 -25.12
CA GLY A 56 16.20 -14.16 -25.46
C GLY A 56 14.69 -13.91 -25.43
N GLY A 57 13.89 -14.92 -25.09
CA GLY A 57 12.43 -14.80 -24.98
C GLY A 57 11.99 -14.00 -23.76
N MET A 58 10.70 -13.71 -23.68
CA MET A 58 10.10 -13.06 -22.52
C MET A 58 10.15 -13.99 -21.32
N GLY A 59 10.49 -13.46 -20.14
CA GLY A 59 10.42 -14.21 -18.88
C GLY A 59 9.36 -13.65 -17.95
N ALA A 60 8.92 -14.50 -17.02
CA ALA A 60 8.03 -14.09 -15.94
C ALA A 60 8.81 -13.97 -14.63
N GLY A 61 8.50 -12.95 -13.83
CA GLY A 61 9.02 -12.78 -12.47
C GLY A 61 7.92 -12.90 -11.43
N TYR A 62 8.24 -13.57 -10.33
CA TYR A 62 7.32 -13.82 -9.22
C TYR A 62 7.98 -13.46 -7.90
N LEU A 63 7.20 -12.92 -6.98
CA LEU A 63 7.62 -12.52 -5.63
C LEU A 63 6.37 -12.21 -4.79
N THR A 64 6.54 -12.06 -3.49
CA THR A 64 5.50 -11.53 -2.60
C THR A 64 6.02 -10.29 -1.90
N VAL A 65 5.25 -9.20 -1.96
CA VAL A 65 5.46 -8.00 -1.16
C VAL A 65 4.50 -8.06 0.02
N SER A 66 5.03 -8.06 1.24
CA SER A 66 4.24 -7.99 2.48
C SER A 66 4.31 -6.59 3.07
N ASN A 67 3.20 -6.11 3.61
CA ASN A 67 3.11 -4.83 4.30
C ASN A 67 2.66 -5.06 5.75
N SER A 68 3.59 -4.94 6.72
CA SER A 68 3.25 -5.03 8.14
C SER A 68 2.68 -3.73 8.72
N GLY A 69 2.84 -2.62 7.98
CA GLY A 69 2.47 -1.28 8.39
C GLY A 69 0.97 -1.01 8.27
N GLY A 70 0.54 0.09 8.89
CA GLY A 70 -0.86 0.53 8.96
C GLY A 70 -1.32 1.36 7.75
N GLY A 71 -0.44 1.65 6.80
CA GLY A 71 -0.76 2.40 5.59
C GLY A 71 -0.65 1.54 4.33
N ASP A 72 -1.64 1.65 3.43
CA ASP A 72 -1.61 1.03 2.10
C ASP A 72 -0.45 1.56 1.25
N ASP A 73 0.01 0.82 0.24
CA ASP A 73 0.94 1.30 -0.79
C ASP A 73 0.59 0.67 -2.14
N GLU A 74 1.30 1.06 -3.19
CA GLU A 74 1.15 0.46 -4.52
C GLU A 74 2.52 0.26 -5.16
N LEU A 75 2.77 -0.92 -5.73
CA LEU A 75 3.91 -1.12 -6.62
C LEU A 75 3.57 -0.46 -7.95
N VAL A 76 4.33 0.56 -8.34
CA VAL A 76 4.04 1.39 -9.53
C VAL A 76 5.10 1.26 -10.62
N LYS A 77 6.28 0.71 -10.29
CA LYS A 77 7.33 0.48 -11.27
C LYS A 77 8.25 -0.63 -10.81
N VAL A 78 8.70 -1.42 -11.79
CA VAL A 78 9.81 -2.35 -11.61
C VAL A 78 10.84 -2.08 -12.70
N SER A 79 12.12 -2.11 -12.35
CA SER A 79 13.22 -2.04 -13.30
C SER A 79 14.32 -3.02 -12.96
N SER A 80 15.20 -3.28 -13.92
CA SER A 80 16.38 -4.10 -13.77
C SER A 80 17.50 -3.50 -14.62
N PRO A 81 18.74 -3.48 -14.14
CA PRO A 81 19.88 -3.05 -14.96
C PRO A 81 20.21 -4.07 -16.07
N GLU A 82 19.76 -5.32 -15.98
CA GLU A 82 20.08 -6.38 -16.95
C GLU A 82 18.96 -6.68 -17.96
N ALA A 83 17.89 -5.87 -17.99
CA ALA A 83 16.77 -6.01 -18.91
C ALA A 83 16.28 -4.64 -19.42
N LYS A 84 15.90 -4.58 -20.70
CA LYS A 84 15.36 -3.36 -21.32
C LYS A 84 14.02 -2.93 -20.73
N SER A 85 13.18 -3.86 -20.30
CA SER A 85 11.93 -3.54 -19.63
C SER A 85 11.46 -4.63 -18.67
N VAL A 86 10.84 -4.17 -17.59
CA VAL A 86 10.09 -5.01 -16.64
C VAL A 86 8.73 -4.36 -16.43
N THR A 87 7.65 -5.02 -16.87
CA THR A 87 6.28 -4.50 -16.73
C THR A 87 5.44 -5.38 -15.83
N MET A 88 4.41 -4.81 -15.20
CA MET A 88 3.51 -5.53 -14.30
C MET A 88 2.27 -5.98 -15.06
N HIS A 89 1.87 -7.22 -14.88
CA HIS A 89 0.76 -7.83 -15.62
C HIS A 89 -0.21 -8.50 -14.67
N ARG A 90 -1.49 -8.52 -15.03
CA ARG A 90 -2.54 -9.31 -14.39
C ARG A 90 -3.07 -10.36 -15.36
N SER A 91 -3.12 -11.61 -14.91
CA SER A 91 -3.69 -12.71 -15.69
C SER A 91 -5.16 -12.94 -15.34
N THR A 92 -5.98 -13.16 -16.35
CA THR A 92 -7.39 -13.54 -16.23
C THR A 92 -7.70 -14.66 -17.21
N GLY A 93 -7.63 -15.91 -16.74
CA GLY A 93 -7.74 -17.08 -17.61
C GLY A 93 -6.57 -17.13 -18.60
N SER A 94 -6.84 -16.93 -19.89
CA SER A 94 -5.82 -16.93 -20.95
C SER A 94 -5.35 -15.53 -21.36
N THR A 95 -5.89 -14.47 -20.75
CA THR A 95 -5.48 -13.09 -21.06
C THR A 95 -4.47 -12.59 -20.04
N MET A 96 -3.50 -11.80 -20.51
CA MET A 96 -2.55 -11.06 -19.69
C MET A 96 -2.70 -9.59 -20.06
N GLU A 97 -2.93 -8.75 -19.07
CA GLU A 97 -3.11 -7.31 -19.22
C GLU A 97 -2.00 -6.59 -18.45
N GLU A 98 -1.30 -5.68 -19.13
CA GLU A 98 -0.35 -4.79 -18.48
C GLU A 98 -1.08 -3.80 -17.59
N VAL A 99 -0.56 -3.57 -16.37
CA VAL A 99 -1.13 -2.67 -15.38
C VAL A 99 -0.07 -1.69 -14.90
N GLU A 100 -0.49 -0.44 -14.68
CA GLU A 100 0.39 0.64 -14.21
C GLU A 100 0.69 0.56 -12.70
N ALA A 101 -0.17 -0.10 -11.93
CA ALA A 101 -0.04 -0.21 -10.49
C ALA A 101 -0.64 -1.51 -9.93
N LEU A 102 -0.04 -2.02 -8.85
CA LEU A 102 -0.53 -3.16 -8.09
C LEU A 102 -0.64 -2.80 -6.60
N PRO A 103 -1.82 -2.93 -5.97
CA PRO A 103 -2.02 -2.52 -4.58
C PRO A 103 -1.34 -3.45 -3.58
N VAL A 104 -0.78 -2.86 -2.52
CA VAL A 104 -0.22 -3.54 -1.35
C VAL A 104 -0.95 -3.00 -0.09
N PRO A 105 -2.05 -3.65 0.32
CA PRO A 105 -2.86 -3.15 1.44
C PRO A 105 -2.11 -3.18 2.77
N ALA A 106 -2.46 -2.28 3.68
CA ALA A 106 -2.01 -2.28 5.07
C ALA A 106 -2.28 -3.64 5.73
N HIS A 107 -1.32 -4.12 6.52
CA HIS A 107 -1.37 -5.44 7.15
C HIS A 107 -1.66 -6.60 6.17
N GLY A 108 -1.31 -6.43 4.90
CA GLY A 108 -1.63 -7.36 3.83
C GLY A 108 -0.44 -7.66 2.94
N SER A 109 -0.72 -8.19 1.74
CA SER A 109 0.33 -8.54 0.78
C SER A 109 -0.14 -8.43 -0.67
N LEU A 110 0.82 -8.16 -1.54
CA LEU A 110 0.71 -8.32 -2.98
C LEU A 110 1.47 -9.58 -3.39
N ARG A 111 0.77 -10.54 -3.99
CA ARG A 111 1.34 -11.77 -4.50
C ARG A 111 1.46 -11.71 -6.02
N LEU A 112 2.68 -11.93 -6.51
CA LEU A 112 2.98 -12.13 -7.92
C LEU A 112 3.28 -13.62 -8.11
N ASP A 113 2.35 -14.35 -8.72
CA ASP A 113 2.40 -15.80 -8.89
C ASP A 113 1.81 -16.27 -10.23
N ARG A 114 1.98 -17.56 -10.51
CA ARG A 114 1.52 -18.17 -11.76
C ARG A 114 -0.01 -18.10 -11.85
N GLY A 115 -0.52 -17.51 -12.93
CA GLY A 115 -1.95 -17.38 -13.18
C GLY A 115 -2.60 -16.18 -12.49
N GLY A 116 -1.84 -15.39 -11.72
CA GLY A 116 -2.28 -14.14 -11.10
C GLY A 116 -1.52 -12.93 -11.65
N ASN A 117 -1.16 -12.02 -10.75
CA ASN A 117 -0.27 -10.91 -11.07
C ASN A 117 1.16 -11.44 -11.30
N HIS A 118 1.92 -10.84 -12.19
CA HIS A 118 3.30 -11.24 -12.46
C HIS A 118 4.09 -10.12 -13.11
N LEU A 119 5.41 -10.25 -13.10
CA LEU A 119 6.28 -9.37 -13.87
C LEU A 119 6.54 -9.99 -15.24
N MET A 120 6.55 -9.18 -16.29
CA MET A 120 7.02 -9.53 -17.62
C MET A 120 8.36 -8.86 -17.86
N ILE A 121 9.39 -9.66 -18.09
CA ILE A 121 10.78 -9.21 -18.28
C ILE A 121 11.15 -9.43 -19.73
N MET A 122 11.63 -8.38 -20.40
CA MET A 122 11.94 -8.38 -21.82
C MET A 122 13.26 -7.69 -22.13
N GLY A 123 13.87 -8.13 -23.24
CA GLY A 123 15.09 -7.52 -23.75
C GLY A 123 16.27 -7.68 -22.79
N TRP A 124 16.54 -8.91 -22.39
CA TRP A 124 17.70 -9.28 -21.57
C TRP A 124 19.02 -8.82 -22.21
N ASP A 125 19.91 -8.25 -21.42
CA ASP A 125 21.26 -7.88 -21.87
C ASP A 125 22.12 -9.13 -22.15
N ARG A 126 21.94 -10.16 -21.32
CA ARG A 126 22.46 -11.52 -21.52
C ARG A 126 21.38 -12.53 -21.22
N ASN A 127 21.37 -13.65 -21.94
CA ASN A 127 20.43 -14.73 -21.65
C ASN A 127 20.65 -15.23 -20.20
N PRO A 128 19.58 -15.26 -19.38
CA PRO A 128 19.69 -15.77 -18.01
C PRO A 128 19.96 -17.28 -18.03
N ALA A 129 20.71 -17.76 -17.05
CA ALA A 129 20.92 -19.18 -16.78
C ALA A 129 20.39 -19.58 -15.40
N VAL A 130 20.09 -20.87 -15.21
CA VAL A 130 19.68 -21.37 -13.88
C VAL A 130 20.80 -21.13 -12.87
N GLY A 131 20.45 -20.56 -11.72
CA GLY A 131 21.40 -20.19 -10.68
C GLY A 131 21.89 -18.75 -10.76
N ASP A 132 21.67 -18.06 -11.88
CA ASP A 132 21.89 -16.61 -11.97
C ASP A 132 20.96 -15.86 -11.01
N GLN A 133 21.31 -14.62 -10.71
CA GLN A 133 20.45 -13.67 -10.02
C GLN A 133 20.21 -12.47 -10.93
N LEU A 134 18.96 -12.01 -10.98
CA LEU A 134 18.57 -10.76 -11.61
C LEU A 134 18.30 -9.74 -10.51
N GLU A 135 18.85 -8.55 -10.61
CA GLU A 135 18.51 -7.44 -9.73
C GLU A 135 17.20 -6.79 -10.18
N LEU A 136 16.24 -6.65 -9.27
CA LEU A 136 15.01 -5.90 -9.51
C LEU A 136 14.90 -4.75 -8.51
N ASP A 137 14.63 -3.56 -9.02
CA ASP A 137 14.23 -2.39 -8.23
C ASP A 137 12.71 -2.25 -8.27
N LEU A 138 12.07 -2.36 -7.11
CA LEU A 138 10.63 -2.22 -6.94
C LEU A 138 10.34 -0.83 -6.36
N THR A 139 9.76 0.06 -7.15
CA THR A 139 9.38 1.41 -6.70
C THR A 139 7.89 1.47 -6.33
N PHE A 140 7.63 1.98 -5.15
CA PHE A 140 6.30 2.11 -4.56
C PHE A 140 5.80 3.55 -4.60
N ALA A 141 4.48 3.73 -4.69
CA ALA A 141 3.83 5.03 -4.86
C ALA A 141 4.17 6.03 -3.75
N LYS A 142 4.38 5.56 -2.52
CA LYS A 142 4.78 6.41 -1.37
C LYS A 142 6.27 6.74 -1.32
N GLY A 143 7.05 6.37 -2.33
CA GLY A 143 8.44 6.79 -2.53
C GLY A 143 9.51 5.81 -2.05
N ALA A 144 9.11 4.64 -1.51
CA ALA A 144 10.07 3.57 -1.20
C ALA A 144 10.53 2.89 -2.49
N THR A 145 11.82 2.55 -2.57
CA THR A 145 12.34 1.59 -3.56
C THR A 145 13.03 0.45 -2.82
N ILE A 146 12.68 -0.79 -3.16
CA ILE A 146 13.30 -2.00 -2.62
C ILE A 146 14.02 -2.71 -3.74
N THR A 147 15.34 -2.83 -3.61
CA THR A 147 16.19 -3.65 -4.50
C THR A 147 16.22 -5.09 -4.00
N VAL A 148 16.00 -6.06 -4.89
CA VAL A 148 16.00 -7.49 -4.58
C VAL A 148 16.77 -8.31 -5.61
N GLN A 149 17.56 -9.25 -5.11
CA GLN A 149 18.18 -10.28 -5.95
C GLN A 149 17.21 -11.44 -6.16
N VAL A 150 16.78 -11.65 -7.40
CA VAL A 150 15.81 -12.68 -7.76
C VAL A 150 16.51 -13.85 -8.44
N PRO A 151 16.50 -15.05 -7.84
CA PRO A 151 17.17 -16.20 -8.43
C PRO A 151 16.43 -16.73 -9.65
N VAL A 152 17.18 -17.02 -10.70
CA VAL A 152 16.71 -17.76 -11.87
C VAL A 152 16.62 -19.25 -11.52
N LYS A 153 15.44 -19.83 -11.69
CA LYS A 153 15.10 -21.22 -11.37
C LYS A 153 14.79 -22.01 -12.65
N PRO A 154 14.80 -23.35 -12.61
CA PRO A 154 14.32 -24.15 -13.75
C PRO A 154 12.94 -23.71 -14.22
N LEU A 155 12.67 -23.80 -15.54
CA LEU A 155 11.39 -23.41 -16.14
C LEU A 155 10.17 -24.04 -15.42
N THR A 156 10.32 -25.28 -14.95
CA THR A 156 9.29 -26.06 -14.25
C THR A 156 9.18 -25.79 -12.76
N TYR A 157 10.02 -24.93 -12.19
CA TYR A 157 10.04 -24.66 -10.75
C TYR A 157 8.68 -24.15 -10.25
N ARG A 158 8.23 -24.74 -9.14
CA ARG A 158 7.05 -24.38 -8.37
C ARG A 158 7.43 -24.33 -6.89
N PRO A 159 7.29 -23.20 -6.21
CA PRO A 159 7.55 -23.14 -4.76
C PRO A 159 6.61 -24.08 -4.00
N GLY A 160 7.15 -24.88 -3.09
CA GLY A 160 6.37 -25.77 -2.21
C GLY A 160 5.88 -27.08 -2.85
N SER A 161 6.29 -27.41 -4.07
CA SER A 161 6.08 -28.73 -4.69
C SER A 161 7.20 -29.71 -4.40
#